data_AF-A0A1Y2VVR4-F1
#
_entry.id   AF-A0A1Y2VVR4-F1
#
_cell.length_a   1.000
_cell.length_b   1.000
_cell.length_c   1.000
_cell.angle_alpha   90.00
_cell.angle_beta   90.00
_cell.angle_gamma   90.00
#
_symmetry.space_group_name_H-M   'P 1'
#
loop_
_entity.id
_entity.type
_entity.pdbx_description
1 polymer ?
#
loop_
_entity_poly.entity_id
_entity_poly.type
_entity_poly.pdbx_seq_one_letter_code
_entity_poly.pdbx_strand_id
1 'polypeptide(L)'
;MTLPFHPLLGHSINAPKVQVDLSLSPPTHSFTRPNAPIITQKLTLLPGSPFNTITLYTENTPLDPRRALTRAGYTITNLTTHEPVKLTTILNVQRGAYPRLRAWGSAEEKYFITLHTNDSIPLSAEFGRRNFKPQPWSIVKLGRELDADGNPRNIRRSASVTGVDGLEPGREYEIGLNEVDLEKVWWVPLAKEDVLLERGSRGLDAYLERYEWVKDRPVEFRVMGTRLKVLEEGDDEEDGGIQAV
;
A
#
# COMPACT_ATOMS: atom_id res chain seq x y z
N MET A 1 -17.34 -11.70 33.74
CA MET A 1 -16.34 -12.49 33.01
C MET A 1 -15.05 -11.68 33.01
N THR A 2 -14.12 -12.08 33.86
CA THR A 2 -12.80 -11.48 34.03
C THR A 2 -11.93 -11.89 32.85
N LEU A 3 -11.38 -10.91 32.12
CA LEU A 3 -10.40 -11.15 31.08
C LEU A 3 -9.17 -11.86 31.68
N PRO A 4 -8.51 -12.78 30.96
CA PRO A 4 -7.17 -13.20 31.32
C PRO A 4 -6.26 -11.98 31.18
N PHE A 5 -5.85 -11.42 32.32
CA PHE A 5 -4.72 -10.52 32.43
C PHE A 5 -3.51 -11.28 31.84
N HIS A 6 -3.08 -10.96 30.63
CA HIS A 6 -1.79 -11.44 30.12
C HIS A 6 -0.72 -10.47 30.62
N PRO A 7 0.14 -10.87 31.57
CA PRO A 7 1.18 -10.00 32.09
C PRO A 7 2.32 -9.97 31.06
N LEU A 8 2.22 -9.11 30.04
CA LEU A 8 3.33 -8.84 29.12
C LEU A 8 4.16 -7.62 29.54
N LEU A 9 3.88 -7.00 30.68
CA LEU A 9 4.61 -5.84 31.18
C LEU A 9 5.62 -6.25 32.26
N GLY A 10 6.82 -6.62 31.84
CA GLY A 10 7.92 -6.87 32.79
C GLY A 10 9.31 -7.09 32.20
N HIS A 11 9.44 -7.38 30.90
CA HIS A 11 10.74 -7.54 30.25
C HIS A 11 10.81 -6.64 29.02
N SER A 12 12.01 -6.16 28.70
CA SER A 12 12.30 -5.38 27.48
C SER A 12 11.87 -6.17 26.24
N ILE A 13 10.63 -6.01 25.81
CA ILE A 13 10.12 -6.64 24.59
C ILE A 13 10.76 -5.89 23.43
N ASN A 14 11.62 -6.58 22.68
CA ASN A 14 12.17 -6.07 21.43
C ASN A 14 11.05 -5.92 20.40
N ALA A 15 11.15 -4.93 19.52
CA ALA A 15 10.19 -4.76 18.43
C ALA A 15 10.25 -5.96 17.46
N PRO A 16 9.11 -6.37 16.87
CA PRO A 16 9.14 -7.35 15.79
C PRO A 16 9.82 -6.75 14.55
N LYS A 17 10.47 -7.62 13.78
CA LYS A 17 11.20 -7.24 12.56
C LYS A 17 10.47 -7.77 11.34
N VAL A 18 10.05 -6.91 10.43
CA VAL A 18 9.28 -7.27 9.24
C VAL A 18 10.03 -6.82 7.99
N GLN A 19 10.28 -7.75 7.07
CA GLN A 19 10.78 -7.41 5.74
C GLN A 19 9.60 -7.15 4.80
N VAL A 20 9.74 -6.14 3.95
CA VAL A 20 8.78 -5.80 2.90
C VAL A 20 9.51 -5.76 1.57
N ASP A 21 9.27 -6.75 0.72
CA ASP A 21 9.82 -6.78 -0.63
C ASP A 21 8.80 -6.21 -1.62
N LEU A 22 9.17 -5.13 -2.31
CA LEU A 22 8.36 -4.56 -3.37
C LEU A 22 8.67 -5.21 -4.72
N SER A 23 7.65 -5.38 -5.54
CA SER A 23 7.79 -5.80 -6.93
C SER A 23 6.68 -5.20 -7.79
N LEU A 24 6.94 -5.06 -9.09
CA LEU A 24 6.00 -4.56 -10.08
C LEU A 24 5.85 -5.56 -11.23
N SER A 25 4.61 -5.79 -11.64
CA SER A 25 4.28 -6.67 -12.75
C SER A 25 3.26 -6.02 -13.69
N PRO A 26 3.64 -5.65 -14.93
CA PRO A 26 5.01 -5.61 -15.45
C PRO A 26 5.88 -4.54 -14.77
N PRO A 27 7.22 -4.62 -14.85
CA PRO A 27 8.13 -3.57 -14.34
C PRO A 27 8.22 -2.35 -15.27
N THR A 28 7.36 -2.29 -16.29
CA THR A 28 7.32 -1.20 -17.28
C THR A 28 5.91 -0.65 -17.42
N HIS A 29 5.79 0.64 -17.74
CA HIS A 29 4.51 1.29 -18.03
C HIS A 29 4.59 2.11 -19.32
N SER A 30 3.48 2.16 -20.06
CA SER A 30 3.26 3.07 -21.19
C SER A 30 1.85 3.63 -21.07
N PHE A 31 1.67 4.89 -21.47
CA PHE A 31 0.40 5.61 -21.41
C PHE A 31 -0.65 5.10 -22.40
N THR A 32 -0.24 4.25 -23.35
CA THR A 32 -1.11 3.55 -24.30
C THR A 32 -1.69 2.25 -23.71
N ARG A 33 -1.05 1.68 -22.67
CA ARG A 33 -1.46 0.40 -22.08
C ARG A 33 -2.76 0.56 -21.30
N PRO A 34 -3.70 -0.39 -21.43
CA PRO A 34 -5.01 -0.30 -20.77
C PRO A 34 -4.92 -0.39 -19.25
N ASN A 35 -3.87 -1.05 -18.73
CA ASN A 35 -3.74 -1.35 -17.31
C ASN A 35 -2.41 -0.81 -16.76
N ALA A 36 -2.47 -0.28 -15.53
CA ALA A 36 -1.28 0.03 -14.76
C ALA A 36 -0.61 -1.28 -14.27
N PRO A 37 0.72 -1.27 -14.03
CA PRO A 37 1.41 -2.35 -13.33
C PRO A 37 0.75 -2.72 -12.01
N ILE A 38 0.81 -3.99 -11.61
CA ILE A 38 0.45 -4.41 -10.25
C ILE A 38 1.67 -4.25 -9.36
N ILE A 39 1.56 -3.44 -8.31
CA ILE A 39 2.53 -3.42 -7.22
C ILE A 39 2.17 -4.50 -6.21
N THR A 40 3.17 -5.30 -5.81
CA THR A 40 3.04 -6.29 -4.75
C THR A 40 4.03 -5.97 -3.63
N GLN A 41 3.52 -5.88 -2.41
CA GLN A 41 4.27 -5.79 -1.17
C GLN A 41 4.26 -7.17 -0.53
N LYS A 42 5.39 -7.86 -0.48
CA LYS A 42 5.52 -9.16 0.19
C LYS A 42 6.05 -8.95 1.60
N LEU A 43 5.18 -9.15 2.59
CA LEU A 43 5.51 -8.96 4.00
C LEU A 43 5.99 -10.29 4.59
N THR A 44 7.12 -10.28 5.30
CA THR A 44 7.67 -11.48 5.95
C THR A 44 8.12 -11.14 7.37
N LEU A 45 7.66 -11.89 8.36
CA LEU A 45 8.16 -11.79 9.73
C LEU A 45 9.55 -12.43 9.80
N LEU A 46 10.57 -11.65 10.14
CA LEU A 46 11.95 -12.10 10.08
C LEU A 46 12.31 -13.04 11.25
N PRO A 47 13.15 -14.05 11.01
CA PRO A 47 13.71 -14.86 12.08
C PRO A 47 14.53 -13.98 13.04
N GLY A 48 14.37 -14.22 14.35
CA GLY A 48 14.94 -13.37 15.40
C GLY A 48 14.01 -12.25 15.90
N SER A 49 12.80 -12.15 15.36
CA SER A 49 11.69 -11.52 16.07
C SER A 49 11.44 -12.25 17.40
N PRO A 50 11.14 -11.54 18.51
CA PRO A 50 10.83 -12.20 19.78
C PRO A 50 9.48 -12.95 19.76
N PHE A 51 8.70 -12.80 18.69
CA PHE A 51 7.40 -13.41 18.50
C PHE A 51 7.38 -14.29 17.25
N ASN A 52 6.67 -15.40 17.32
CA ASN A 52 6.43 -16.29 16.18
C ASN A 52 5.19 -15.90 15.37
N THR A 53 4.34 -15.05 15.94
CA THR A 53 3.11 -14.54 15.33
C THR A 53 2.90 -13.11 15.78
N ILE A 54 2.56 -12.23 14.84
CA ILE A 54 2.09 -10.88 15.14
C ILE A 54 0.89 -10.55 14.25
N THR A 55 0.02 -9.65 14.71
CA THR A 55 -1.02 -9.04 13.87
C THR A 55 -0.79 -7.55 13.78
N LEU A 56 -0.77 -7.05 12.55
CA LEU A 56 -0.68 -5.64 12.19
C LEU A 56 -2.07 -5.10 11.89
N TYR A 57 -2.36 -3.88 12.36
CA TYR A 57 -3.48 -3.09 11.86
C TYR A 57 -2.97 -2.03 10.88
N THR A 58 -3.33 -2.16 9.61
CA THR A 58 -2.67 -1.44 8.50
C THR A 58 -3.50 -0.30 7.91
N GLU A 59 -4.66 0.04 8.49
CA GLU A 59 -5.51 1.08 7.91
C GLU A 59 -4.79 2.44 7.89
N ASN A 60 -4.75 3.08 6.72
CA ASN A 60 -4.08 4.36 6.49
C ASN A 60 -2.56 4.32 6.65
N THR A 61 -1.97 3.13 6.57
CA THR A 61 -0.51 2.94 6.55
C THR A 61 -0.05 2.60 5.12
N PRO A 62 1.26 2.62 4.84
CA PRO A 62 1.81 2.16 3.56
C PRO A 62 1.50 0.70 3.22
N LEU A 63 1.12 -0.12 4.22
CA LEU A 63 0.76 -1.54 4.08
C LEU A 63 -0.70 -1.77 3.62
N ASP A 64 -1.41 -0.73 3.20
CA ASP A 64 -2.62 -0.84 2.36
C ASP A 64 -2.28 -0.30 0.97
N PRO A 65 -1.86 -1.16 0.01
CA PRO A 65 -1.37 -0.72 -1.29
C PRO A 65 -2.31 0.23 -2.03
N ARG A 66 -3.63 0.05 -1.87
CA ARG A 66 -4.64 0.88 -2.55
C ARG A 66 -4.72 2.27 -1.93
N ARG A 67 -4.69 2.36 -0.60
CA ARG A 67 -4.72 3.67 0.09
C ARG A 67 -3.37 4.37 0.04
N ALA A 68 -2.27 3.64 0.05
CA ALA A 68 -0.92 4.18 -0.04
C ALA A 68 -0.74 5.10 -1.27
N LEU A 69 -1.36 4.75 -2.41
CA LEU A 69 -1.34 5.55 -3.64
C LEU A 69 -1.92 6.97 -3.48
N THR A 70 -2.91 7.14 -2.61
CA THR A 70 -3.63 8.41 -2.44
C THR A 70 -3.27 9.11 -1.13
N ARG A 71 -2.33 8.58 -0.36
CA ARG A 71 -1.91 9.12 0.94
C ARG A 71 -0.40 9.32 1.04
N ALA A 72 0.31 9.32 -0.10
CA ALA A 72 1.78 9.36 -0.13
C ALA A 72 2.43 8.27 0.75
N GLY A 73 1.85 7.07 0.74
CA GLY A 73 2.40 5.90 1.44
C GLY A 73 3.57 5.25 0.68
N TYR A 74 3.72 5.54 -0.61
CA TYR A 74 4.91 5.20 -1.40
C TYR A 74 5.89 6.36 -1.42
N THR A 75 7.16 6.07 -1.69
CA THR A 75 8.15 7.05 -2.16
C THR A 75 8.45 6.74 -3.62
N ILE A 76 8.65 7.77 -4.45
CA ILE A 76 9.05 7.60 -5.85
C ILE A 76 10.17 8.60 -6.12
N THR A 77 11.32 8.12 -6.59
CA THR A 77 12.50 8.93 -6.91
C THR A 77 12.85 8.73 -8.38
N ASN A 78 13.03 9.81 -9.12
CA ASN A 78 13.52 9.75 -10.49
C ASN A 78 15.00 9.38 -10.46
N LEU A 79 15.39 8.27 -11.09
CA LEU A 79 16.77 7.80 -11.09
C LEU A 79 17.70 8.60 -12.01
N THR A 80 17.15 9.38 -12.94
CA THR A 80 17.95 10.26 -13.82
C THR A 80 18.29 11.58 -13.13
N THR A 81 17.33 12.18 -12.43
CA THR A 81 17.53 13.48 -11.77
C THR A 81 17.88 13.36 -10.28
N HIS A 82 17.67 12.17 -9.70
CA HIS A 82 17.75 11.90 -8.26
C HIS A 82 16.78 12.75 -7.41
N GLU A 83 15.73 13.28 -8.04
CA GLU A 83 14.73 14.10 -7.35
C GLU A 83 13.51 13.27 -6.91
N PRO A 84 12.96 13.53 -5.72
CA PRO A 84 11.72 12.90 -5.28
C PRO A 84 10.53 13.44 -6.08
N VAL A 85 9.64 12.54 -6.49
CA VAL A 85 8.42 12.87 -7.21
C VAL A 85 7.34 13.30 -6.23
N LYS A 86 6.66 14.42 -6.53
CA LYS A 86 5.52 14.89 -5.73
C LYS A 86 4.29 13.99 -5.94
N LEU A 87 3.94 13.24 -4.90
CA LEU A 87 2.80 12.33 -4.91
C LEU A 87 1.49 13.01 -4.51
N THR A 88 0.39 12.37 -4.91
CA THR A 88 -0.96 12.77 -4.55
C THR A 88 -1.25 12.44 -3.10
N THR A 89 -1.69 13.44 -2.35
CA THR A 89 -2.12 13.29 -0.95
C THR A 89 -3.55 13.78 -0.79
N ILE A 90 -4.49 12.84 -0.67
CA ILE A 90 -5.89 13.10 -0.36
C ILE A 90 -6.06 12.99 1.15
N LEU A 91 -6.01 14.14 1.82
CA LEU A 91 -6.10 14.21 3.29
C LEU A 91 -7.53 14.06 3.81
N ASN A 92 -8.54 14.47 3.02
CA ASN A 92 -9.92 14.62 3.48
C ASN A 92 -10.89 13.66 2.77
N VAL A 93 -10.69 12.35 2.94
CA VAL A 93 -11.79 11.41 2.68
C VAL A 93 -12.67 11.44 3.93
N GLN A 94 -13.80 12.16 3.88
CA GLN A 94 -14.84 12.03 4.90
C GLN A 94 -15.27 10.56 4.94
N ARG A 95 -14.77 9.80 5.92
CA ARG A 95 -15.47 8.58 6.33
C ARG A 95 -16.83 9.06 6.83
N GLY A 96 -17.92 8.43 6.38
CA GLY A 96 -19.16 8.44 7.16
C GLY A 96 -18.82 8.01 8.59
N ALA A 97 -19.57 8.48 9.59
CA ALA A 97 -19.32 8.28 11.02
C ALA A 97 -19.43 6.81 11.48
N TYR A 98 -18.76 5.88 10.80
CA TYR A 98 -18.71 4.47 11.11
C TYR A 98 -17.57 4.23 12.09
N PRO A 99 -17.87 3.68 13.28
CA PRO A 99 -16.84 3.33 14.25
C PRO A 99 -15.92 2.26 13.66
N ARG A 100 -14.62 2.35 13.96
CA ARG A 100 -13.65 1.30 13.60
C ARG A 100 -13.81 0.14 14.56
N LEU A 101 -14.27 -1.02 14.07
CA LEU A 101 -14.58 -2.18 14.90
C LEU A 101 -13.62 -3.34 14.66
N ARG A 102 -13.27 -4.06 15.73
CA ARG A 102 -12.56 -5.35 15.67
C ARG A 102 -13.56 -6.50 15.64
N ALA A 103 -14.24 -6.69 14.53
CA ALA A 103 -15.23 -7.75 14.40
C ALA A 103 -15.05 -8.51 13.09
N TRP A 104 -15.24 -9.82 13.14
CA TRP A 104 -15.31 -10.67 11.97
C TRP A 104 -16.41 -10.20 11.01
N GLY A 105 -16.10 -10.18 9.72
CA GLY A 105 -16.96 -9.70 8.65
C GLY A 105 -17.17 -8.19 8.60
N SER A 106 -16.41 -7.40 9.39
CA SER A 106 -16.48 -5.94 9.34
C SER A 106 -15.73 -5.38 8.13
N ALA A 107 -15.97 -4.11 7.81
CA ALA A 107 -15.22 -3.41 6.77
C ALA A 107 -13.73 -3.24 7.13
N GLU A 108 -13.41 -3.35 8.42
CA GLU A 108 -12.08 -3.19 8.99
C GLU A 108 -11.26 -4.49 8.98
N GLU A 109 -11.89 -5.67 8.92
CA GLU A 109 -11.20 -6.97 9.00
C GLU A 109 -10.01 -7.09 8.04
N LYS A 110 -10.17 -6.59 6.81
CA LYS A 110 -9.11 -6.61 5.78
C LYS A 110 -7.83 -5.84 6.14
N TYR A 111 -7.87 -4.99 7.16
CA TYR A 111 -6.70 -4.26 7.65
C TYR A 111 -5.95 -5.01 8.76
N PHE A 112 -6.46 -6.15 9.22
CA PHE A 112 -5.78 -7.03 10.18
C PHE A 112 -4.96 -8.06 9.41
N ILE A 113 -3.64 -7.92 9.47
CA ILE A 113 -2.69 -8.78 8.76
C ILE A 113 -1.90 -9.57 9.80
N THR A 114 -2.10 -10.88 9.84
CA THR A 114 -1.33 -11.76 10.72
C THR A 114 -0.10 -12.27 9.99
N LEU A 115 1.08 -12.07 10.55
CA LEU A 115 2.33 -12.63 10.03
C LEU A 115 2.81 -13.72 10.98
N HIS A 116 3.20 -14.85 10.40
CA HIS A 116 3.89 -15.93 11.09
C HIS A 116 5.35 -15.97 10.66
N THR A 117 6.24 -16.39 11.55
CA THR A 117 7.64 -16.62 11.18
C THR A 117 7.69 -17.70 10.09
N ASN A 118 8.49 -17.45 9.06
CA ASN A 118 8.66 -18.29 7.86
C ASN A 118 7.53 -18.20 6.80
N ASP A 119 6.45 -17.47 7.08
CA ASP A 119 5.41 -17.22 6.09
C ASP A 119 5.52 -15.81 5.52
N SER A 120 5.12 -15.67 4.26
CA SER A 120 5.03 -14.38 3.60
C SER A 120 3.61 -14.11 3.12
N ILE A 121 3.13 -12.88 3.34
CA ILE A 121 1.83 -12.42 2.87
C ILE A 121 2.00 -11.40 1.75
N PRO A 122 1.46 -11.65 0.55
CA PRO A 122 1.44 -10.66 -0.52
C PRO A 122 0.25 -9.70 -0.37
N LEU A 123 0.52 -8.40 -0.47
CA LEU A 123 -0.50 -7.35 -0.58
C LEU A 123 -0.33 -6.66 -1.92
N SER A 124 -1.39 -6.61 -2.74
CA SER A 124 -1.28 -6.09 -4.10
C SER A 124 -2.39 -5.13 -4.50
N ALA A 125 -2.04 -4.23 -5.42
CA ALA A 125 -2.96 -3.32 -6.08
C ALA A 125 -2.42 -2.89 -7.43
N GLU A 126 -3.30 -2.42 -8.32
CA GLU A 126 -2.89 -1.61 -9.47
C GLU A 126 -2.12 -0.39 -8.97
N PHE A 127 -0.91 -0.18 -9.46
CA PHE A 127 -0.03 0.93 -9.14
C PHE A 127 -0.38 2.16 -9.98
N GLY A 128 -1.63 2.60 -9.88
CA GLY A 128 -2.17 3.70 -10.66
C GLY A 128 -3.53 4.13 -10.13
N ARG A 129 -4.20 5.03 -10.85
CA ARG A 129 -5.57 5.41 -10.49
C ARG A 129 -6.56 4.30 -10.84
N ARG A 130 -7.62 4.18 -10.03
CA ARG A 130 -8.77 3.34 -10.36
C ARG A 130 -9.39 3.76 -11.69
N ASN A 131 -9.83 2.79 -12.47
CA ASN A 131 -10.39 3.00 -13.81
C ASN A 131 -9.40 3.74 -14.73
N PHE A 132 -8.14 3.30 -14.70
CA PHE A 132 -7.11 3.77 -15.61
C PHE A 132 -7.63 3.68 -17.05
N LYS A 133 -7.52 4.78 -17.79
CA LYS A 133 -7.80 4.80 -19.22
C LYS A 133 -6.54 5.29 -19.91
N PRO A 134 -6.11 4.62 -21.00
CA PRO A 134 -5.05 5.13 -21.84
C PRO A 134 -5.34 6.56 -22.27
N GLN A 135 -4.39 7.45 -22.01
CA GLN A 135 -4.46 8.87 -22.32
C GLN A 135 -3.04 9.35 -22.60
N PRO A 136 -2.80 10.16 -23.63
CA PRO A 136 -1.48 10.74 -23.86
C PRO A 136 -0.96 11.45 -22.60
N TRP A 137 0.33 11.29 -22.31
CA TRP A 137 0.97 11.90 -21.14
C TRP A 137 0.78 13.43 -21.12
N SER A 138 0.77 14.05 -22.30
CA SER A 138 0.52 15.48 -22.48
C SER A 138 -0.81 15.95 -21.88
N ILE A 139 -1.83 15.08 -21.83
CA ILE A 139 -3.13 15.32 -21.22
C ILE A 139 -3.12 14.94 -19.74
N VAL A 140 -2.49 13.82 -19.41
CA VAL A 140 -2.40 13.28 -18.05
C VAL A 140 -1.68 14.25 -17.10
N LYS A 141 -0.54 14.80 -17.51
CA LYS A 141 0.24 15.75 -16.69
C LYS A 141 -0.53 17.03 -16.33
N LEU A 142 -1.56 17.37 -17.12
CA LEU A 142 -2.45 18.50 -16.88
C LEU A 142 -3.62 18.15 -15.96
N GLY A 143 -3.74 16.90 -15.51
CA GLY A 143 -4.88 16.41 -14.74
C GLY A 143 -6.18 16.35 -15.55
N ARG A 144 -6.09 16.18 -16.87
CA ARG A 144 -7.23 16.14 -17.80
C ARG A 144 -7.46 14.72 -18.36
N GLU A 145 -8.53 14.56 -19.12
CA GLU A 145 -8.83 13.36 -19.94
C GLU A 145 -9.44 13.84 -21.26
N LEU A 146 -9.23 13.11 -22.35
CA LEU A 146 -9.93 13.33 -23.61
C LEU A 146 -11.32 12.71 -23.56
N ASP A 147 -12.32 13.41 -24.09
CA ASP A 147 -13.64 12.83 -24.33
C ASP A 147 -13.66 11.96 -25.60
N ALA A 148 -14.85 11.44 -25.96
CA ALA A 148 -15.02 10.60 -27.13
C ALA A 148 -14.72 11.32 -28.46
N ASP A 149 -14.82 12.64 -28.47
CA ASP A 149 -14.55 13.49 -29.63
C ASP A 149 -13.09 13.97 -29.66
N GLY A 150 -12.25 13.54 -28.70
CA GLY A 150 -10.84 13.92 -28.60
C GLY A 150 -10.60 15.29 -27.96
N ASN A 151 -11.61 15.90 -27.32
CA ASN A 151 -11.47 17.20 -26.67
C ASN A 151 -11.01 17.04 -25.21
N PRO A 152 -10.06 17.87 -24.72
CA PRO A 152 -9.65 17.84 -23.32
C PRO A 152 -10.78 18.31 -22.40
N ARG A 153 -11.23 17.44 -21.50
CA ARG A 153 -12.17 17.78 -20.43
C ARG A 153 -11.47 17.94 -19.08
N ASN A 154 -11.90 18.93 -18.32
CA ASN A 154 -11.53 19.04 -16.91
C ASN A 154 -12.24 17.95 -16.11
N ILE A 155 -11.46 17.27 -15.31
CA ILE A 155 -11.90 16.25 -14.37
C ILE A 155 -11.31 16.61 -13.02
N ARG A 156 -11.98 16.25 -11.92
CA ARG A 156 -11.42 16.43 -10.57
C ARG A 156 -10.28 15.42 -10.35
N ARG A 157 -9.15 15.60 -11.04
CA ARG A 157 -7.92 14.83 -10.84
C ARG A 157 -6.82 15.76 -10.32
N SER A 158 -5.97 15.22 -9.46
CA SER A 158 -4.78 15.93 -9.00
C SER A 158 -3.77 16.02 -10.14
N ALA A 159 -3.07 17.15 -10.25
CA ALA A 159 -1.88 17.26 -11.09
C ALA A 159 -0.66 16.52 -10.49
N SER A 160 -0.75 16.10 -9.23
CA SER A 160 0.28 15.27 -8.59
C SER A 160 0.20 13.81 -9.03
N VAL A 161 1.31 13.10 -8.92
CA VAL A 161 1.46 11.72 -9.36
C VAL A 161 0.66 10.75 -8.48
N THR A 162 0.02 9.75 -9.08
CA THR A 162 -0.65 8.64 -8.37
C THR A 162 -0.18 7.31 -8.94
N GLY A 163 0.81 6.68 -8.30
CA GLY A 163 1.46 5.47 -8.85
C GLY A 163 2.20 5.82 -10.14
N VAL A 164 1.88 5.12 -11.24
CA VAL A 164 2.41 5.44 -12.57
C VAL A 164 1.74 6.65 -13.24
N ASP A 165 0.54 7.02 -12.80
CA ASP A 165 -0.24 8.11 -13.38
C ASP A 165 0.43 9.46 -13.09
N GLY A 166 0.98 10.10 -14.13
CA GLY A 166 1.67 11.37 -14.08
C GLY A 166 3.20 11.29 -14.07
N LEU A 167 3.80 10.09 -14.07
CA LEU A 167 5.24 9.94 -14.28
C LEU A 167 5.64 10.35 -15.70
N GLU A 168 6.86 10.83 -15.89
CA GLU A 168 7.37 11.27 -17.19
C GLU A 168 7.79 10.05 -18.04
N PRO A 169 7.37 9.97 -19.32
CA PRO A 169 7.87 8.99 -20.27
C PRO A 169 9.39 9.03 -20.45
N GLY A 170 10.00 7.89 -20.82
CA GLY A 170 11.44 7.78 -21.07
C GLY A 170 12.30 7.81 -19.80
N ARG A 171 11.71 7.63 -18.61
CA ARG A 171 12.40 7.71 -17.31
C ARG A 171 12.37 6.40 -16.56
N GLU A 172 13.35 6.24 -15.67
CA GLU A 172 13.40 5.17 -14.67
C GLU A 172 13.21 5.74 -13.27
N TYR A 173 12.48 4.99 -12.45
CA TYR A 173 12.11 5.37 -11.10
C TYR A 173 12.42 4.26 -10.11
N GLU A 174 12.87 4.66 -8.93
CA GLU A 174 12.91 3.81 -7.74
C GLU A 174 11.67 4.07 -6.89
N ILE A 175 11.05 2.99 -6.43
CA ILE A 175 9.81 2.99 -5.66
C ILE A 175 10.08 2.32 -4.32
N GLY A 176 9.77 3.04 -3.25
CA GLY A 176 9.85 2.55 -1.87
C GLY A 176 8.57 2.79 -1.11
N LEU A 177 8.61 2.60 0.22
CA LEU A 177 7.53 2.94 1.14
C LEU A 177 7.94 4.13 2.00
N ASN A 178 6.96 4.91 2.43
CA ASN A 178 7.16 5.98 3.38
C ASN A 178 7.41 5.41 4.78
N GLU A 179 8.67 5.39 5.20
CA GLU A 179 9.09 4.79 6.49
C GLU A 179 8.49 5.50 7.70
N VAL A 180 8.31 6.83 7.64
CA VAL A 180 7.68 7.61 8.73
C VAL A 180 6.23 7.21 8.95
N ASP A 181 5.51 6.84 7.87
CA ASP A 181 4.14 6.35 7.98
C ASP A 181 4.07 4.85 8.34
N LEU A 182 5.14 4.07 8.11
CA LEU A 182 5.25 2.68 8.59
C LEU A 182 5.38 2.61 10.11
N GLU A 183 6.05 3.57 10.76
CA GLU A 183 6.15 3.65 12.23
C GLU A 183 4.79 3.78 12.92
N LYS A 184 3.74 4.19 12.19
CA LYS A 184 2.38 4.37 12.71
C LYS A 184 1.56 3.07 12.73
N VAL A 185 2.09 1.96 12.20
CA VAL A 185 1.42 0.65 12.19
C VAL A 185 1.24 0.15 13.63
N TRP A 186 0.00 -0.12 14.02
CA TRP A 186 -0.30 -0.74 15.32
C TRP A 186 -0.11 -2.25 15.21
N TRP A 187 0.38 -2.88 16.27
CA TRP A 187 0.57 -4.33 16.27
C TRP A 187 0.34 -4.97 17.63
N VAL A 188 0.16 -6.29 17.63
CA VAL A 188 0.13 -7.16 18.83
C VAL A 188 0.72 -8.54 18.54
N PRO A 189 1.28 -9.25 19.54
CA PRO A 189 1.89 -10.56 19.37
C PRO A 189 0.87 -11.72 19.39
N LEU A 190 -0.22 -11.57 18.65
CA LEU A 190 -1.32 -12.52 18.58
C LEU A 190 -1.76 -12.71 17.12
N ALA A 191 -2.45 -13.82 16.83
CA ALA A 191 -3.11 -14.02 15.55
C ALA A 191 -4.36 -13.13 15.46
N LYS A 192 -4.81 -12.77 14.24
CA LYS A 192 -5.96 -11.88 14.08
C LYS A 192 -7.22 -12.54 14.64
N GLU A 193 -7.28 -13.86 14.63
CA GLU A 193 -8.37 -14.66 15.17
C GLU A 193 -8.57 -14.43 16.68
N ASP A 194 -7.48 -14.15 17.40
CA ASP A 194 -7.51 -13.83 18.84
C ASP A 194 -7.79 -12.34 19.10
N VAL A 195 -7.63 -11.50 18.07
CA VAL A 195 -7.85 -10.04 18.12
C VAL A 195 -9.25 -9.66 17.66
N LEU A 196 -9.84 -10.40 16.72
CA LEU A 196 -11.16 -10.10 16.16
C LEU A 196 -12.26 -10.69 17.01
N LEU A 197 -13.28 -9.89 17.31
CA LEU A 197 -14.50 -10.34 17.99
C LEU A 197 -15.47 -10.99 17.01
N GLU A 198 -16.42 -11.76 17.54
CA GLU A 198 -17.48 -12.35 16.75
C GLU A 198 -18.26 -11.33 15.92
N ARG A 199 -18.82 -11.80 14.80
CA ARG A 199 -19.62 -10.96 13.91
C ARG A 199 -20.82 -10.39 14.66
N GLY A 200 -20.97 -9.07 14.62
CA GLY A 200 -22.08 -8.39 15.27
C GLY A 200 -21.88 -8.14 16.76
N SER A 201 -20.70 -8.42 17.33
CA SER A 201 -20.33 -7.95 18.67
C SER A 201 -20.54 -6.43 18.78
N ARG A 202 -21.19 -6.01 19.87
CA ARG A 202 -21.50 -4.60 20.18
C ARG A 202 -20.88 -4.24 21.52
N GLY A 203 -20.68 -2.95 21.75
CA GLY A 203 -20.15 -2.41 23.00
C GLY A 203 -18.84 -1.66 22.80
N LEU A 204 -18.38 -1.01 23.87
CA LEU A 204 -17.17 -0.19 23.85
C LEU A 204 -15.91 -1.00 23.54
N ASP A 205 -15.88 -2.28 23.92
CA ASP A 205 -14.72 -3.15 23.69
C ASP A 205 -14.59 -3.58 22.22
N ALA A 206 -15.66 -3.45 21.43
CA ALA A 206 -15.61 -3.74 20.00
C ALA A 206 -14.83 -2.67 19.22
N TYR A 207 -14.59 -1.49 19.80
CA TYR A 207 -13.85 -0.42 19.15
C TYR A 207 -12.37 -0.77 19.05
N LEU A 208 -11.81 -0.53 17.88
CA LEU A 208 -10.39 -0.72 17.58
C LEU A 208 -9.48 -0.01 18.58
N GLU A 209 -9.78 1.25 18.90
CA GLU A 209 -8.94 2.09 19.75
C GLU A 209 -8.94 1.68 21.22
N ARG A 210 -9.93 0.88 21.65
CA ARG A 210 -10.07 0.40 23.03
C ARG A 210 -9.26 -0.87 23.30
N TYR A 211 -8.70 -1.48 22.26
CA TYR A 211 -7.86 -2.66 22.39
C TYR A 211 -6.42 -2.30 22.76
N GLU A 212 -5.74 -3.22 23.42
CA GLU A 212 -4.37 -3.08 23.94
C GLU A 212 -3.32 -3.24 22.83
N TRP A 213 -3.36 -2.37 21.83
CA TRP A 213 -2.34 -2.30 20.78
C TRP A 213 -1.00 -1.85 21.34
N VAL A 214 0.09 -2.45 20.85
CA VAL A 214 1.43 -1.92 21.05
C VAL A 214 1.64 -0.75 20.10
N LYS A 215 1.82 0.45 20.66
CA LYS A 215 1.98 1.72 19.92
C LYS A 215 3.24 2.48 20.27
N ASP A 216 3.80 2.22 21.44
CA ASP A 216 5.01 2.83 22.00
C ASP A 216 6.30 2.21 21.45
N ARG A 217 6.20 1.05 20.81
CA ARG A 217 7.31 0.30 20.21
C ARG A 217 6.94 -0.04 18.77
N PRO A 218 7.35 0.77 17.77
CA PRO A 218 7.00 0.51 16.38
C PRO A 218 7.67 -0.78 15.88
N VAL A 219 7.06 -1.40 14.87
CA VAL A 219 7.65 -2.54 14.15
C VAL A 219 8.90 -2.06 13.42
N GLU A 220 9.99 -2.83 13.48
CA GLU A 220 11.19 -2.57 12.70
C GLU A 220 11.01 -3.09 11.27
N PHE A 221 10.69 -2.18 10.34
CA PHE A 221 10.54 -2.52 8.93
C PHE A 221 11.87 -2.48 8.18
N ARG A 222 12.12 -3.48 7.34
CA ARG A 222 13.18 -3.48 6.32
C ARG A 222 12.53 -3.47 4.95
N VAL A 223 12.56 -2.33 4.27
CA VAL A 223 11.89 -2.16 2.98
C VAL A 223 12.91 -2.36 1.86
N MET A 224 12.64 -3.31 0.98
CA MET A 224 13.38 -3.50 -0.27
C MET A 224 12.57 -2.87 -1.40
N GLY A 225 13.08 -1.78 -1.95
CA GLY A 225 12.46 -1.04 -3.05
C GLY A 225 12.41 -1.84 -4.35
N THR A 226 11.63 -1.33 -5.31
CA THR A 226 11.56 -1.86 -6.68
C THR A 226 11.81 -0.75 -7.70
N ARG A 227 12.08 -1.14 -8.95
CA ARG A 227 12.24 -0.20 -10.07
C ARG A 227 11.08 -0.27 -11.04
N LEU A 228 10.84 0.85 -11.71
CA LEU A 228 9.86 1.00 -12.78
C LEU A 228 10.48 1.80 -13.92
N LYS A 229 10.31 1.33 -15.16
CA LYS A 229 10.61 2.12 -16.36
C LYS A 229 9.32 2.60 -17.03
N VAL A 230 9.21 3.88 -17.31
CA VAL A 230 8.12 4.44 -18.11
C VAL A 230 8.63 4.60 -19.54
N LEU A 231 8.01 3.90 -20.48
CA LEU A 231 8.40 3.89 -21.90
C LEU A 231 8.00 5.19 -22.59
N GLU A 232 8.67 5.53 -23.68
CA GLU A 232 8.26 6.65 -24.54
C GLU A 232 6.95 6.33 -25.28
N GLU A 233 6.23 7.36 -25.71
CA GLU A 233 5.02 7.19 -26.51
C GLU A 233 5.42 6.71 -27.93
N GLY A 234 5.31 5.40 -28.17
CA GLY A 234 5.65 4.78 -29.46
C GLY A 234 6.49 3.50 -29.37
N ASP A 235 7.13 3.24 -28.22
CA ASP A 235 8.03 2.10 -28.01
C ASP A 235 7.31 0.80 -27.58
N ASP A 236 6.00 0.68 -27.84
CA ASP A 236 5.21 -0.50 -27.40
C ASP A 236 5.41 -1.75 -28.28
N GLU A 237 6.23 -1.67 -29.33
CA GLU A 237 6.49 -2.77 -30.28
C GLU A 237 7.86 -3.44 -30.06
N GLU A 238 8.05 -4.24 -29.00
CA GLU A 238 9.20 -5.17 -28.98
C GLU A 238 9.10 -6.35 -27.99
N ASP A 239 7.92 -6.99 -27.81
CA ASP A 239 7.86 -8.25 -27.03
C ASP A 239 6.84 -9.28 -27.54
N GLY A 240 6.56 -9.27 -28.84
CA GLY A 240 5.52 -10.13 -29.47
C GLY A 240 5.98 -10.93 -30.68
N GLY A 241 7.28 -11.10 -30.91
CA GLY A 241 7.82 -11.85 -32.04
C GLY A 241 7.70 -13.37 -31.87
N ILE A 242 6.51 -13.94 -32.08
CA ILE A 242 6.40 -15.37 -32.39
C ILE A 242 6.85 -15.53 -33.85
N GLN A 243 8.10 -15.98 -34.04
CA GLN A 243 8.50 -16.57 -35.31
C GLN A 243 7.70 -17.85 -35.53
N ALA A 244 6.84 -17.83 -36.54
CA ALA A 244 6.25 -19.05 -37.09
C ALA A 244 7.34 -19.87 -37.79
N VAL A 245 7.46 -21.13 -37.39
CA VAL A 245 8.00 -22.22 -38.22
C VAL A 245 6.95 -23.31 -38.24
#